data_AF-A0A4U7EZZ1-F1
#
_entry.id   AF-A0A4U7EZZ1-F1
#
_cell.length_a   1.000
_cell.length_b   1.000
_cell.length_c   1.000
_cell.angle_alpha   90.00
_cell.angle_beta   90.00
_cell.angle_gamma   90.00
#
_symmetry.space_group_name_H-M   'P 1'
#
loop_
_entity.id
_entity.type
_entity.pdbx_description
1 polymer ?
#
loop_
_entity_poly.entity_id
_entity_poly.type
_entity_poly.pdbx_seq_one_letter_code
_entity_poly.pdbx_strand_id
1 'polypeptide(L)'
;MSTTPQGRRIAGLYFSGTELRDLLVAWLALGVAFMFFFVGGSAGIGRIVDAGVVPPLAVALSTAGVAFLLHELAHKVVAVRYDQVAEFRADTSMLFLAVMSSLLGFIFAAPGAVHHRGRLTPREHGHIALAGPVVNLVLAVVFLPAMVAGGLVGSPILSLVGARGVAINVFLAAFNLIPYGPLDGKTVMGWSKPVWAVAFVPSVLLAVGLVFVGGLGFGGPF
;
A
#
# COMPACT_ATOMS: atom_id res chain seq x y z
N MET A 1 20.29 -3.29 -27.79
CA MET A 1 21.00 -2.79 -26.60
C MET A 1 20.00 -2.69 -25.46
N SER A 2 20.01 -3.63 -24.52
CA SER A 2 19.13 -3.57 -23.34
C SER A 2 19.71 -2.55 -22.36
N THR A 3 19.17 -1.33 -22.35
CA THR A 3 19.47 -0.30 -21.36
C THR A 3 18.78 -0.65 -20.05
N THR A 4 19.26 -1.69 -19.37
CA THR A 4 18.82 -1.94 -18.00
C THR A 4 19.16 -0.70 -17.17
N PRO A 5 18.19 -0.09 -16.45
CA PRO A 5 18.48 1.11 -15.68
C PRO A 5 19.65 0.83 -14.72
N GLN A 6 20.51 1.81 -14.49
CA GLN A 6 21.61 1.64 -13.54
C GLN A 6 21.08 1.59 -12.11
N GLY A 7 21.62 0.68 -11.31
CA GLY A 7 21.32 0.60 -9.88
C GLY A 7 21.78 1.84 -9.13
N ARG A 8 21.13 2.15 -8.00
CA ARG A 8 21.43 3.33 -7.18
C ARG A 8 21.45 2.98 -5.70
N ARG A 9 22.30 3.67 -4.93
CA ARG A 9 22.25 3.63 -3.47
C ARG A 9 21.45 4.83 -2.96
N ILE A 10 20.41 4.57 -2.17
CA ILE A 10 19.53 5.59 -1.59
C ILE A 10 19.42 5.29 -0.10
N ALA A 11 19.75 6.27 0.75
CA ALA A 11 19.71 6.12 2.22
C ALA A 11 20.45 4.86 2.73
N GLY A 12 21.58 4.51 2.12
CA GLY A 12 22.38 3.32 2.47
C GLY A 12 21.91 2.00 1.86
N LEU A 13 20.69 1.94 1.30
CA LEU A 13 20.14 0.76 0.64
C LEU A 13 20.50 0.74 -0.85
N TYR A 14 20.88 -0.42 -1.37
CA TYR A 14 21.09 -0.61 -2.80
C TYR A 14 19.77 -0.99 -3.49
N PHE A 15 19.45 -0.30 -4.58
CA PHE A 15 18.32 -0.61 -5.46
C PHE A 15 18.85 -0.95 -6.85
N SER A 16 18.42 -2.07 -7.40
CA SER A 16 18.73 -2.38 -8.80
C SER A 16 17.90 -1.46 -9.73
N GLY A 17 18.34 -1.28 -10.97
CA GLY A 17 17.54 -0.52 -11.91
C GLY A 17 16.23 -1.20 -12.30
N THR A 18 16.19 -2.54 -12.26
CA THR A 18 14.96 -3.27 -12.50
C THR A 18 14.00 -3.09 -11.33
N GLU A 19 14.49 -3.11 -10.09
CA GLU A 19 13.68 -2.84 -8.91
C GLU A 19 13.09 -1.43 -8.93
N LEU A 20 13.88 -0.41 -9.29
CA LEU A 20 13.39 0.96 -9.42
C LEU A 20 12.29 1.06 -10.48
N ARG A 21 12.46 0.36 -11.61
CA ARG A 21 11.44 0.27 -12.65
C ARG A 21 10.18 -0.43 -12.11
N ASP A 22 10.33 -1.56 -11.43
CA ASP A 22 9.23 -2.37 -10.93
C ASP A 22 8.44 -1.60 -9.86
N LEU A 23 9.12 -0.90 -8.95
CA LEU A 23 8.50 0.01 -7.97
C LEU A 23 7.73 1.14 -8.67
N LEU A 24 8.33 1.76 -9.69
CA LEU A 24 7.68 2.84 -10.45
C LEU A 24 6.43 2.32 -11.20
N VAL A 25 6.53 1.17 -11.87
CA VAL A 25 5.42 0.55 -12.59
C VAL A 25 4.31 0.16 -11.63
N ALA A 26 4.62 -0.47 -10.50
CA ALA A 26 3.65 -0.83 -9.48
C ALA A 26 2.98 0.42 -8.87
N TRP A 27 3.75 1.47 -8.56
CA TRP A 27 3.21 2.72 -8.04
C TRP A 27 2.22 3.37 -8.99
N LEU A 28 2.57 3.48 -10.27
CA LEU A 28 1.70 4.06 -11.29
C LEU A 28 0.45 3.20 -11.55
N ALA A 29 0.63 1.88 -11.69
CA ALA A 29 -0.48 0.95 -11.95
C ALA A 29 -1.48 0.92 -10.78
N LEU A 30 -0.99 0.86 -9.53
CA LEU A 30 -1.85 0.93 -8.36
C LEU A 30 -2.48 2.32 -8.20
N GLY A 31 -1.76 3.40 -8.52
CA GLY A 31 -2.35 4.74 -8.56
C GLY A 31 -3.56 4.82 -9.49
N VAL A 32 -3.45 4.25 -10.69
CA VAL A 32 -4.58 4.15 -11.64
C VAL A 32 -5.68 3.24 -11.12
N ALA A 33 -5.34 2.07 -10.56
CA ALA A 33 -6.33 1.15 -9.99
C ALA A 33 -7.14 1.80 -8.85
N PHE A 34 -6.46 2.44 -7.91
CA PHE A 34 -7.13 3.12 -6.79
C PHE A 34 -7.93 4.34 -7.22
N MET A 35 -7.49 5.07 -8.25
CA MET A 35 -8.27 6.15 -8.85
C MET A 35 -9.64 5.64 -9.34
N PHE A 36 -9.70 4.52 -10.07
CA PHE A 36 -10.97 3.93 -10.49
C PHE A 36 -11.77 3.37 -9.32
N PHE A 37 -11.11 2.71 -8.37
CA PHE A 37 -11.78 2.17 -7.19
C PHE A 37 -12.48 3.25 -6.36
N PHE A 38 -11.87 4.42 -6.15
CA PHE A 38 -12.50 5.51 -5.38
C PHE A 38 -13.75 6.07 -6.04
N VAL A 39 -13.88 5.94 -7.36
CA VAL A 39 -15.11 6.27 -8.07
C VAL A 39 -16.11 5.11 -8.17
N GLY A 40 -15.87 3.98 -7.50
CA GLY A 40 -16.74 2.81 -7.61
C GLY A 40 -16.63 2.15 -8.99
N GLY A 41 -15.46 2.27 -9.63
CA GLY A 41 -15.17 1.67 -10.92
C GLY A 41 -15.79 2.42 -12.11
N SER A 42 -16.11 1.67 -13.16
CA SER A 42 -16.61 2.18 -14.44
C SER A 42 -17.86 3.05 -14.30
N ALA A 43 -18.73 2.73 -13.35
CA ALA A 43 -19.94 3.49 -13.06
C ALA A 43 -19.66 4.95 -12.63
N GLY A 44 -18.48 5.24 -12.09
CA GLY A 44 -18.10 6.58 -11.64
C GLY A 44 -17.09 7.30 -12.53
N ILE A 45 -16.77 6.81 -13.73
CA ILE A 45 -15.78 7.45 -14.63
C ILE A 45 -16.15 8.92 -14.93
N GLY A 46 -17.44 9.24 -15.01
CA GLY A 46 -17.90 10.62 -15.20
C GLY A 46 -17.30 11.59 -14.17
N ARG A 47 -17.18 11.17 -12.91
CA ARG A 47 -16.56 11.96 -11.84
C ARG A 47 -15.07 12.25 -12.06
N ILE A 48 -14.33 11.32 -12.66
CA ILE A 48 -12.93 11.52 -13.05
C ILE A 48 -12.85 12.53 -14.21
N VAL A 49 -13.76 12.42 -15.18
CA VAL A 49 -13.79 13.33 -16.34
C VAL A 49 -14.12 14.75 -15.89
N ASP A 50 -15.14 14.91 -15.03
CA ASP A 50 -15.58 16.21 -14.51
C ASP A 50 -14.50 16.89 -13.66
N ALA A 51 -13.76 16.13 -12.86
CA ALA A 51 -12.64 16.65 -12.06
C ALA A 51 -11.35 16.89 -12.88
N GLY A 52 -11.29 16.34 -14.10
CA GLY A 52 -10.04 16.12 -14.83
C GLY A 52 -9.23 14.97 -14.22
N VAL A 53 -8.43 14.28 -15.03
CA VAL A 53 -7.69 13.07 -14.59
C VAL A 53 -6.60 13.37 -13.55
N VAL A 54 -6.05 14.60 -13.55
CA VAL A 54 -4.87 14.94 -12.74
C VAL A 54 -5.16 14.92 -11.23
N PRO A 55 -6.18 15.60 -10.69
CA PRO A 55 -6.45 15.56 -9.24
C PRO A 55 -6.76 14.15 -8.69
N PRO A 56 -7.63 13.33 -9.29
CA PRO A 56 -7.90 11.96 -8.86
C PRO A 56 -6.63 11.10 -8.84
N LEU A 57 -5.84 11.15 -9.91
CA LEU A 57 -4.60 10.39 -10.01
C LEU A 57 -3.58 10.85 -8.97
N ALA A 58 -3.42 12.16 -8.76
CA ALA A 58 -2.50 12.71 -7.76
C ALA A 58 -2.90 12.29 -6.33
N VAL A 59 -4.19 12.31 -6.01
CA VAL A 59 -4.71 11.83 -4.72
C VAL A 59 -4.45 10.33 -4.58
N ALA A 60 -4.70 9.51 -5.60
CA ALA A 60 -4.47 8.07 -5.53
C ALA A 60 -2.98 7.71 -5.40
N LEU A 61 -2.10 8.37 -6.14
CA LEU A 61 -0.65 8.17 -6.07
C LEU A 61 -0.06 8.60 -4.71
N SER A 62 -0.52 9.72 -4.16
CA SER A 62 -0.03 10.25 -2.87
C SER A 62 -0.59 9.52 -1.65
N THR A 63 -1.67 8.76 -1.81
CA THR A 63 -2.29 7.97 -0.74
C THR A 63 -2.00 6.49 -0.92
N ALA A 64 -2.74 5.80 -1.80
CA ALA A 64 -2.60 4.36 -2.02
C ALA A 64 -1.21 3.98 -2.54
N GLY A 65 -0.71 4.76 -3.51
CA GLY A 65 0.61 4.53 -4.08
C GLY A 65 1.73 4.65 -3.04
N VAL A 66 1.71 5.69 -2.22
CA VAL A 66 2.68 5.88 -1.12
C VAL A 66 2.54 4.79 -0.05
N ALA A 67 1.32 4.42 0.32
CA ALA A 67 1.07 3.35 1.28
C ALA A 67 1.71 2.03 0.82
N PHE A 68 1.44 1.61 -0.41
CA PHE A 68 2.05 0.43 -1.01
C PHE A 68 3.58 0.54 -1.08
N LEU A 69 4.12 1.65 -1.61
CA LEU A 69 5.56 1.79 -1.79
C LEU A 69 6.29 1.66 -0.44
N LEU A 70 5.83 2.40 0.57
CA LEU A 70 6.46 2.40 1.89
C LEU A 70 6.28 1.06 2.61
N HIS A 71 5.18 0.34 2.38
CA HIS A 71 4.98 -1.03 2.85
C HIS A 71 6.06 -1.99 2.31
N GLU A 72 6.26 -2.04 0.99
CA GLU A 72 7.28 -2.89 0.37
C GLU A 72 8.71 -2.47 0.76
N LEU A 73 8.95 -1.16 0.81
CA LEU A 73 10.22 -0.61 1.28
C LEU A 73 10.50 -1.03 2.74
N ALA A 74 9.48 -1.13 3.59
CA ALA A 74 9.64 -1.57 4.97
C ALA A 74 10.14 -3.03 5.04
N HIS A 75 9.54 -3.93 4.26
CA HIS A 75 10.01 -5.32 4.16
C HIS A 75 11.48 -5.36 3.74
N LYS A 76 11.84 -4.61 2.70
CA LYS A 76 13.23 -4.52 2.23
C LYS A 76 14.17 -3.97 3.29
N VAL A 77 13.82 -2.85 3.94
CA VAL A 77 14.66 -2.21 4.96
C VAL A 77 14.96 -3.18 6.08
N VAL A 78 13.95 -3.90 6.58
CA VAL A 78 14.12 -4.86 7.67
C VAL A 78 14.89 -6.10 7.20
N ALA A 79 14.66 -6.59 5.98
CA ALA A 79 15.42 -7.70 5.42
C ALA A 79 16.91 -7.37 5.29
N VAL A 80 17.26 -6.19 4.80
CA VAL A 80 18.66 -5.74 4.69
C VAL A 80 19.31 -5.55 6.07
N ARG A 81 18.55 -5.16 7.09
CA ARG A 81 19.05 -5.13 8.49
C ARG A 81 19.36 -6.51 9.07
N TYR A 82 18.80 -7.57 8.49
CA TYR A 82 19.14 -8.96 8.79
C TYR A 82 20.13 -9.56 7.77
N ASP A 83 20.97 -8.69 7.19
CA ASP A 83 22.03 -9.06 6.24
C ASP A 83 21.51 -9.82 5.00
N GLN A 84 20.22 -9.68 4.67
CA GLN A 84 19.66 -10.26 3.46
C GLN A 84 19.89 -9.35 2.25
N VAL A 85 20.11 -9.96 1.09
CA VAL A 85 19.93 -9.26 -0.18
C VAL A 85 18.45 -9.29 -0.50
N ALA A 86 17.80 -8.13 -0.59
CA ALA A 86 16.38 -7.99 -0.81
C ALA A 86 16.07 -7.05 -1.99
N GLU A 87 15.12 -7.45 -2.83
CA GLU A 87 14.73 -6.72 -4.04
C GLU A 87 13.23 -6.86 -4.31
N PHE A 88 12.53 -5.74 -4.50
CA PHE A 88 11.13 -5.78 -4.95
C PHE A 88 11.03 -6.19 -6.43
N ARG A 89 10.09 -7.09 -6.72
CA ARG A 89 9.74 -7.51 -8.08
C ARG A 89 8.25 -7.36 -8.30
N ALA A 90 7.87 -6.62 -9.35
CA ALA A 90 6.47 -6.42 -9.72
C ALA A 90 5.93 -7.65 -10.45
N ASP A 91 4.70 -8.05 -10.12
CA ASP A 91 3.95 -9.02 -10.90
C ASP A 91 3.03 -8.26 -11.87
N THR A 92 3.43 -8.24 -13.15
CA THR A 92 2.69 -7.49 -14.18
C THR A 92 1.28 -8.03 -14.40
N SER A 93 1.07 -9.35 -14.26
CA SER A 93 -0.24 -9.98 -14.43
C SER A 93 -1.19 -9.56 -13.31
N MET A 94 -0.68 -9.52 -12.08
CA MET A 94 -1.46 -9.07 -10.93
C MET A 94 -1.69 -7.56 -10.92
N LEU A 95 -0.73 -6.75 -11.40
CA LEU A 95 -0.95 -5.32 -11.59
C LEU A 95 -2.01 -5.05 -12.66
N PHE A 96 -2.00 -5.80 -13.75
CA PHE A 96 -3.06 -5.74 -14.76
C PHE A 96 -4.41 -6.11 -14.14
N LEU A 97 -4.47 -7.22 -13.37
CA LEU A 97 -5.69 -7.64 -12.68
C LEU A 97 -6.18 -6.59 -11.67
N ALA A 98 -5.27 -5.91 -10.97
CA ALA A 98 -5.62 -4.82 -10.04
C ALA A 98 -6.32 -3.67 -10.77
N VAL A 99 -5.79 -3.24 -11.91
CA VAL A 99 -6.42 -2.20 -12.74
C VAL A 99 -7.76 -2.69 -13.28
N MET A 100 -7.84 -3.89 -13.84
CA MET A 100 -9.08 -4.40 -14.43
C MET A 100 -10.17 -4.65 -13.39
N SER A 101 -9.83 -5.21 -12.22
CA SER A 101 -10.79 -5.38 -11.12
C SER A 101 -11.30 -4.04 -10.61
N SER A 102 -10.43 -3.02 -10.52
CA SER A 102 -10.85 -1.69 -10.05
C SER A 102 -11.94 -1.05 -10.91
N LEU A 103 -11.99 -1.36 -12.20
CA LEU A 103 -13.06 -0.93 -13.10
C LEU A 103 -14.42 -1.58 -12.78
N LEU A 104 -14.43 -2.69 -12.06
CA LEU A 104 -15.62 -3.35 -11.53
C LEU A 104 -15.99 -2.84 -10.13
N GLY A 105 -15.23 -1.89 -9.56
CA GLY A 105 -15.51 -1.29 -8.25
C GLY A 105 -14.91 -2.04 -7.06
N PHE A 106 -14.04 -3.03 -7.28
CA PHE A 106 -13.28 -3.69 -6.22
C PHE A 106 -11.80 -3.80 -6.59
N ILE A 107 -10.90 -3.92 -5.61
CA ILE A 107 -9.48 -4.12 -5.90
C ILE A 107 -9.07 -5.52 -5.49
N PHE A 108 -8.53 -6.26 -6.45
CA PHE A 108 -7.78 -7.47 -6.20
C PHE A 108 -6.34 -7.28 -6.68
N ALA A 109 -5.42 -7.08 -5.75
CA ALA A 109 -4.04 -6.74 -6.07
C ALA A 109 -3.06 -7.58 -5.24
N ALA A 110 -2.16 -8.26 -5.94
CA ALA A 110 -0.92 -8.81 -5.41
C ALA A 110 0.23 -8.21 -6.25
N PRO A 111 0.55 -6.92 -6.07
CA PRO A 111 1.33 -6.12 -7.03
C PRO A 111 2.76 -6.62 -7.26
N GLY A 112 3.27 -7.43 -6.35
CA GLY A 112 4.61 -7.99 -6.38
C GLY A 112 4.97 -8.52 -5.00
N ALA A 113 6.26 -8.82 -4.83
CA ALA A 113 6.80 -9.15 -3.52
C ALA A 113 8.27 -8.73 -3.44
N VAL A 114 8.73 -8.42 -2.22
CA VAL A 114 10.15 -8.33 -1.93
C VAL A 114 10.73 -9.73 -1.82
N HIS A 115 11.57 -10.10 -2.79
CA HIS A 115 12.34 -11.33 -2.72
C HIS A 115 13.61 -11.09 -1.93
N HIS A 116 13.86 -11.92 -0.92
CA HIS A 116 15.07 -11.88 -0.13
C HIS A 116 15.83 -13.20 -0.19
N ARG A 117 17.16 -13.12 -0.23
CA ARG A 117 18.06 -14.28 -0.27
C ARG A 117 19.04 -14.22 0.90
N GLY A 118 19.04 -15.30 1.67
CA GLY A 118 19.91 -15.52 2.82
C GLY A 118 19.26 -16.50 3.79
N ARG A 119 19.93 -16.75 4.92
CA ARG A 119 19.38 -17.58 6.00
C ARG A 119 18.62 -16.67 6.95
N LEU A 120 17.37 -17.05 7.26
CA LEU A 120 16.53 -16.34 8.21
C LEU A 120 16.04 -17.31 9.27
N THR A 121 16.10 -16.89 10.52
CA THR A 121 15.36 -17.51 11.61
C THR A 121 13.86 -17.23 11.44
N PRO A 122 12.96 -18.06 12.00
CA PRO A 122 11.52 -17.78 11.99
C PRO A 122 11.17 -16.39 12.54
N ARG A 123 11.95 -15.91 13.52
CA ARG A 123 11.78 -14.59 14.12
C ARG A 123 12.09 -13.45 13.17
N GLU A 124 13.23 -13.52 12.48
CA GLU A 124 13.61 -12.49 11.50
C GLU A 124 12.62 -12.45 10.34
N HIS A 125 12.18 -13.61 9.86
CA HIS A 125 11.16 -13.69 8.83
C HIS A 125 9.82 -13.07 9.29
N GLY A 126 9.42 -13.33 10.54
CA GLY A 126 8.26 -12.68 11.16
C GLY A 126 8.40 -11.17 11.29
N HIS A 127 9.58 -10.65 11.65
CA HIS A 127 9.83 -9.21 11.70
C HIS A 127 9.78 -8.54 10.32
N ILE A 128 10.35 -9.20 9.29
CA ILE A 128 10.28 -8.72 7.90
C ILE A 128 8.81 -8.60 7.48
N ALA A 129 8.02 -9.67 7.64
CA ALA A 129 6.60 -9.68 7.29
C ALA A 129 5.79 -8.64 8.10
N LEU A 130 6.10 -8.42 9.38
CA LEU A 130 5.39 -7.44 10.20
C LEU A 130 5.72 -5.98 9.82
N ALA A 131 6.87 -5.73 9.18
CA ALA A 131 7.35 -4.38 8.89
C ALA A 131 6.38 -3.58 8.00
N GLY A 132 5.86 -4.21 6.95
CA GLY A 132 4.91 -3.59 6.01
C GLY A 132 3.61 -3.13 6.71
N PRO A 133 2.89 -4.02 7.40
CA PRO A 133 1.68 -3.65 8.15
C PRO A 133 1.92 -2.58 9.21
N VAL A 134 3.06 -2.61 9.91
CA VAL A 134 3.42 -1.57 10.89
C VAL A 134 3.61 -0.21 10.23
N VAL A 135 4.31 -0.15 9.09
CA VAL A 135 4.48 1.12 8.35
C VAL A 135 3.14 1.66 7.87
N ASN A 136 2.23 0.81 7.42
CA ASN A 136 0.88 1.26 7.08
C ASN A 136 0.16 1.85 8.30
N LEU A 137 0.18 1.20 9.46
CA LEU A 137 -0.44 1.77 10.67
C LEU A 137 0.18 3.12 11.07
N VAL A 138 1.50 3.27 10.94
CA VAL A 138 2.18 4.55 11.17
C VAL A 138 1.71 5.60 10.16
N LEU A 139 1.61 5.25 8.88
CA LEU A 139 1.13 6.16 7.84
C LEU A 139 -0.31 6.59 8.07
N ALA A 140 -1.18 5.70 8.55
CA ALA A 140 -2.54 6.07 8.93
C ALA A 140 -2.53 7.23 9.94
N VAL A 141 -1.63 7.18 10.94
CA VAL A 141 -1.46 8.27 11.91
C VAL A 141 -0.88 9.52 11.24
N VAL A 142 0.08 9.39 10.32
CA VAL A 142 0.67 10.52 9.57
C VAL A 142 -0.35 11.25 8.71
N PHE A 143 -1.37 10.56 8.19
CA PHE A 143 -2.44 11.18 7.39
C PHE A 143 -3.54 11.85 8.24
N LEU A 144 -3.64 11.57 9.56
CA LEU A 144 -4.63 12.19 10.43
C LEU A 144 -4.50 13.73 10.49
N PRO A 145 -3.30 14.33 10.68
CA PRO A 145 -3.14 15.78 10.62
C PRO A 145 -3.64 16.39 9.31
N ALA A 146 -3.41 15.74 8.16
CA ALA A 146 -3.91 16.23 6.88
C ALA A 146 -5.44 16.23 6.83
N MET A 147 -6.07 15.18 7.36
CA MET A 147 -7.54 15.09 7.43
C MET A 147 -8.13 16.20 8.32
N VAL A 148 -7.56 16.41 9.51
CA VAL A 148 -8.02 17.43 10.46
C VAL A 148 -7.77 18.83 9.93
N ALA A 149 -6.54 19.10 9.45
CA ALA A 149 -6.18 20.40 8.90
C ALA A 149 -7.04 20.75 7.68
N GLY A 150 -7.31 19.79 6.79
CA GLY A 150 -8.20 19.98 5.65
C GLY A 150 -9.59 20.47 6.05
N GLY A 151 -10.16 19.90 7.10
CA GLY A 151 -11.45 20.35 7.65
C GLY A 151 -11.37 21.74 8.26
N LEU A 152 -10.31 22.03 9.02
CA LEU A 152 -10.12 23.33 9.69
C LEU A 152 -9.90 24.48 8.71
N VAL A 153 -9.13 24.26 7.64
CA VAL A 153 -8.82 25.29 6.63
C VAL A 153 -9.82 25.30 5.47
N GLY A 154 -10.82 24.42 5.48
CA GLY A 154 -11.82 24.31 4.43
C GLY A 154 -11.27 23.85 3.07
N SER A 155 -10.19 23.06 3.05
CA SER A 155 -9.59 22.53 1.81
C SER A 155 -10.11 21.12 1.50
N PRO A 156 -10.99 20.96 0.48
CA PRO A 156 -11.59 19.65 0.18
C PRO A 156 -10.54 18.61 -0.25
N ILE A 157 -9.53 19.03 -1.01
CA ILE A 157 -8.45 18.12 -1.46
C ILE A 157 -7.62 17.64 -0.28
N LEU A 158 -7.25 18.53 0.65
CA LEU A 158 -6.43 18.14 1.80
C LEU A 158 -7.20 17.18 2.71
N SER A 159 -8.48 17.45 2.96
CA SER A 159 -9.39 16.53 3.67
C SER A 159 -9.48 15.18 2.98
N LEU A 160 -9.60 15.17 1.64
CA LEU A 160 -9.71 13.95 0.84
C LEU A 160 -8.44 13.11 0.90
N VAL A 161 -7.26 13.75 0.76
CA VAL A 161 -5.95 13.08 0.90
C VAL A 161 -5.79 12.50 2.29
N GLY A 162 -6.13 13.25 3.34
CA GLY A 162 -6.08 12.77 4.71
C GLY A 162 -7.01 11.58 4.95
N ALA A 163 -8.29 11.70 4.58
CA ALA A 163 -9.28 10.66 4.76
C ALA A 163 -8.92 9.36 3.99
N ARG A 164 -8.49 9.48 2.73
CA ARG A 164 -8.03 8.34 1.93
C ARG A 164 -6.76 7.73 2.49
N GLY A 165 -5.79 8.57 2.85
CA GLY A 165 -4.54 8.12 3.46
C GLY A 165 -4.78 7.31 4.72
N VAL A 166 -5.65 7.77 5.63
CA VAL A 166 -6.05 6.99 6.82
C VAL A 166 -6.71 5.67 6.41
N ALA A 167 -7.77 5.74 5.58
CA ALA A 167 -8.58 4.59 5.21
C ALA A 167 -7.77 3.47 4.53
N ILE A 168 -6.96 3.82 3.53
CA ILE A 168 -6.18 2.84 2.77
C ILE A 168 -5.13 2.17 3.66
N ASN A 169 -4.46 2.94 4.52
CA ASN A 169 -3.41 2.40 5.36
C ASN A 169 -3.96 1.43 6.41
N VAL A 170 -5.06 1.77 7.08
CA VAL A 170 -5.68 0.81 8.02
C VAL A 170 -6.23 -0.42 7.30
N PHE A 171 -6.79 -0.24 6.10
CA PHE A 171 -7.28 -1.33 5.26
C PHE A 171 -6.14 -2.26 4.82
N LEU A 172 -5.04 -1.72 4.28
CA LEU A 172 -3.89 -2.51 3.83
C LEU A 172 -3.19 -3.23 4.99
N ALA A 173 -3.10 -2.60 6.16
CA ALA A 173 -2.59 -3.25 7.37
C ALA A 173 -3.47 -4.44 7.77
N ALA A 174 -4.79 -4.25 7.83
CA ALA A 174 -5.73 -5.31 8.17
C ALA A 174 -5.69 -6.45 7.15
N PHE A 175 -5.72 -6.13 5.86
CA PHE A 175 -5.72 -7.10 4.77
C PHE A 175 -4.44 -7.94 4.75
N ASN A 176 -3.26 -7.31 4.81
CA ASN A 176 -2.00 -8.05 4.79
C ASN A 176 -1.78 -8.88 6.05
N LEU A 177 -2.42 -8.56 7.17
CA LEU A 177 -2.35 -9.37 8.40
C LEU A 177 -3.33 -10.54 8.42
N ILE A 178 -4.16 -10.74 7.40
CA ILE A 178 -4.96 -11.97 7.27
C ILE A 178 -4.01 -13.17 7.13
N PRO A 179 -4.14 -14.23 7.95
CA PRO A 179 -3.18 -15.33 7.98
C PRO A 179 -3.41 -16.36 6.85
N TYR A 180 -3.38 -15.91 5.60
CA TYR A 180 -3.70 -16.72 4.43
C TYR A 180 -2.79 -16.45 3.23
N GLY A 181 -2.56 -17.48 2.41
CA GLY A 181 -1.92 -17.34 1.11
C GLY A 181 -0.52 -16.71 1.17
N PRO A 182 -0.24 -15.67 0.35
CA PRO A 182 1.03 -14.95 0.34
C PRO A 182 1.07 -13.76 1.31
N LEU A 183 0.02 -13.51 2.10
CA LEU A 183 -0.10 -12.34 2.95
C LEU A 183 0.82 -12.43 4.18
N ASP A 184 1.33 -11.27 4.62
CA ASP A 184 2.27 -11.15 5.73
C ASP A 184 1.80 -11.84 7.01
N GLY A 185 0.50 -11.74 7.30
CA GLY A 185 -0.13 -12.28 8.49
C GLY A 185 0.12 -13.77 8.66
N LYS A 186 0.25 -14.52 7.57
CA LYS A 186 0.57 -15.96 7.61
C LYS A 186 1.95 -16.19 8.22
N THR A 187 2.94 -15.40 7.79
CA THR A 187 4.32 -15.45 8.29
C THR A 187 4.41 -14.94 9.73
N VAL A 188 3.74 -13.81 10.04
CA VAL A 188 3.73 -13.25 11.41
C VAL A 188 3.08 -14.23 12.38
N MET A 189 1.93 -14.82 12.03
CA MET A 189 1.24 -15.80 12.88
C MET A 189 2.04 -17.09 13.05
N GLY A 190 2.73 -17.53 11.99
CA GLY A 190 3.63 -18.68 12.03
C GLY A 190 4.82 -18.48 12.97
N TRP A 191 5.31 -17.24 13.10
CA TRP A 191 6.34 -16.89 14.07
C TRP A 191 5.79 -16.68 15.49
N SER A 192 4.74 -15.88 15.65
CA SER A 192 4.20 -15.50 16.96
C SER A 192 2.72 -15.12 16.87
N LYS A 193 1.84 -16.01 17.34
CA LYS A 193 0.39 -15.76 17.44
C LYS A 193 0.05 -14.53 18.29
N PRO A 194 0.69 -14.28 19.45
CA PRO A 194 0.42 -13.07 20.23
C PRO A 194 0.75 -11.79 19.47
N VAL A 195 1.90 -11.73 18.78
CA VAL A 195 2.29 -10.55 18.00
C VAL A 195 1.33 -10.34 16.84
N TRP A 196 0.98 -11.41 16.14
CA TRP A 196 -0.04 -11.37 15.09
C TRP A 196 -1.38 -10.82 15.62
N ALA A 197 -1.88 -11.32 16.76
CA ALA A 197 -3.15 -10.87 17.32
C ALA A 197 -3.12 -9.38 17.72
N VAL A 198 -2.03 -8.92 18.35
CA VAL A 198 -1.85 -7.51 18.74
C VAL A 198 -1.78 -6.58 17.52
N ALA A 199 -1.24 -7.03 16.39
CA ALA A 199 -1.22 -6.24 15.16
C ALA A 199 -2.56 -6.32 14.41
N PHE A 200 -3.13 -7.51 14.27
CA PHE A 200 -4.29 -7.79 13.43
C PHE A 200 -5.58 -7.24 14.02
N VAL A 201 -5.85 -7.48 15.30
CA VAL A 201 -7.12 -7.10 15.93
C VAL A 201 -7.35 -5.58 15.86
N PRO A 202 -6.41 -4.72 16.29
CA PRO A 202 -6.59 -3.28 16.14
C PRO A 202 -6.71 -2.84 14.68
N SER A 203 -5.93 -3.42 13.77
CA SER A 203 -6.00 -3.09 12.33
C SER A 203 -7.39 -3.36 11.77
N VAL A 204 -7.97 -4.54 12.07
CA VAL A 204 -9.32 -4.91 11.63
C VAL A 204 -10.37 -4.02 12.27
N LEU A 205 -10.29 -3.75 13.57
CA LEU A 205 -11.25 -2.88 14.25
C LEU A 205 -11.25 -1.46 13.67
N LEU A 206 -10.06 -0.91 13.38
CA LEU A 206 -9.91 0.38 12.72
C LEU A 206 -10.46 0.36 11.29
N ALA A 207 -10.12 -0.65 10.50
CA ALA A 207 -10.61 -0.77 9.13
C ALA A 207 -12.14 -0.91 9.09
N VAL A 208 -12.73 -1.79 9.90
CA VAL A 208 -14.18 -1.98 9.99
C VAL A 208 -14.86 -0.72 10.51
N GLY A 209 -14.40 -0.17 11.63
CA GLY A 209 -15.02 1.00 12.26
C GLY A 209 -14.96 2.26 11.39
N LEU A 210 -13.79 2.58 10.84
CA LEU A 210 -13.60 3.82 10.08
C LEU A 210 -14.09 3.68 8.63
N VAL A 211 -13.73 2.61 7.94
CA VAL A 211 -13.95 2.50 6.49
C VAL A 211 -15.34 1.93 6.19
N PHE A 212 -15.69 0.79 6.78
CA PHE A 212 -16.92 0.07 6.41
C PHE A 212 -18.16 0.55 7.17
N VAL A 213 -18.02 0.91 8.45
CA VAL A 213 -19.11 1.47 9.27
C VAL A 213 -19.16 2.99 9.12
N GLY A 214 -18.02 3.66 9.21
CA GLY A 214 -17.92 5.12 9.13
C GLY A 214 -17.89 5.69 7.71
N GLY A 215 -17.68 4.87 6.67
CA GLY A 215 -17.62 5.33 5.29
C GLY A 215 -16.39 6.17 4.93
N LEU A 216 -15.31 6.10 5.72
CA LEU A 216 -14.13 6.94 5.53
C LEU A 216 -13.35 6.56 4.26
N GLY A 217 -13.08 7.55 3.40
CA GLY A 217 -12.08 7.47 2.33
C GLY A 217 -12.47 6.67 1.08
N PHE A 218 -13.34 5.65 1.18
CA PHE A 218 -13.77 4.81 0.05
C PHE A 218 -15.03 5.37 -0.62
N GLY A 219 -14.90 6.57 -1.18
CA GLY A 219 -15.94 7.30 -1.88
C GLY A 219 -15.55 8.77 -2.11
N GLY A 220 -16.51 9.62 -2.46
CA GLY A 220 -16.30 11.07 -2.57
C GLY A 220 -16.42 11.62 -3.99
N PRO A 221 -15.79 12.78 -4.30
CA PRO A 221 -16.05 13.51 -5.54
C PRO A 221 -15.42 12.87 -6.77
N PHE A 222 -14.30 12.16 -6.62
CA PHE A 222 -13.54 11.44 -7.64
C PHE A 222 -12.50 10.54 -6.97
#